data_AF-A0A2S2N5K0-F1
#
_entry.id   AF-A0A2S2N5K0-F1
#
_cell.length_a   1.000
_cell.length_b   1.000
_cell.length_c   1.000
_cell.angle_alpha   90.00
_cell.angle_beta   90.00
_cell.angle_gamma   90.00
#
_symmetry.space_group_name_H-M   'P 1'
#
loop_
_entity.id
_entity.type
_entity.pdbx_description
1 polymer ?
#
loop_
_entity_poly.entity_id
_entity_poly.type
_entity_poly.pdbx_seq_one_letter_code
_entity_poly.pdbx_strand_id
1 'polypeptide(L)'
;GLGLAVEGPSEAKMSCTDNKDGSCSVEYVPYEAGTYSLNVTYGGHQVPGSPFQVPVSDVVDAFRVSCGGPGLTPGHVRANVPQTFTVDTSKAGVAPLDVKVQGPKGVLEPVDVADNAD
;
A
#
# COMPACT_ATOMS: atom_id res chain seq x y z
N GLY A 1 -36.13 5.25 3.59
CA GLY A 1 -35.18 4.75 2.58
C GLY A 1 -33.92 4.27 3.27
N LEU A 2 -33.12 3.46 2.56
CA LEU A 2 -31.76 3.08 2.98
C LEU A 2 -30.81 4.26 2.68
N GLY A 3 -29.98 4.64 3.65
CA GLY A 3 -28.92 5.64 3.49
C GLY A 3 -27.57 4.99 3.74
N LEU A 4 -26.60 5.26 2.87
CA LEU A 4 -25.25 4.71 2.93
C LEU A 4 -24.24 5.86 2.84
N ALA A 5 -23.25 5.87 3.73
CA ALA A 5 -22.13 6.81 3.67
C ALA A 5 -20.83 6.12 4.10
N VAL A 6 -19.74 6.46 3.43
CA VAL A 6 -18.40 5.97 3.74
C VAL A 6 -17.53 7.16 4.14
N GLU A 7 -16.91 7.07 5.31
CA GLU A 7 -15.95 8.07 5.80
C GLU A 7 -14.62 7.38 6.06
N GLY A 8 -13.51 8.00 5.66
CA GLY A 8 -12.20 7.41 5.83
C GLY A 8 -11.07 8.27 5.25
N PRO A 9 -9.85 7.72 5.16
CA PRO A 9 -8.67 8.41 4.66
C PRO A 9 -8.85 8.98 3.24
N SER A 10 -9.53 8.23 2.37
CA SER A 10 -9.82 8.64 0.99
C SER A 10 -11.31 8.55 0.68
N GLU A 11 -11.75 9.22 -0.39
CA GLU A 11 -13.05 8.89 -0.99
C GLU A 11 -13.00 7.46 -1.57
N ALA A 12 -14.03 6.67 -1.32
CA ALA A 12 -14.16 5.31 -1.81
C ALA A 12 -15.40 5.21 -2.70
N LYS A 13 -15.27 4.59 -3.88
CA LYS A 13 -16.43 4.31 -4.73
C LYS A 13 -17.30 3.28 -4.02
N MET A 14 -18.58 3.59 -3.88
CA MET A 14 -19.57 2.70 -3.27
C MET A 14 -20.63 2.29 -4.28
N SER A 15 -20.98 1.01 -4.28
CA SER A 15 -22.12 0.48 -5.03
C SER A 15 -23.07 -0.22 -4.06
N CYS A 16 -24.37 -0.13 -4.33
CA CYS A 16 -25.41 -0.80 -3.55
C CYS A 16 -26.27 -1.63 -4.49
N THR A 17 -26.39 -2.91 -4.20
CA THR A 17 -27.22 -3.85 -4.94
C THR A 17 -28.33 -4.39 -4.04
N ASP A 18 -29.58 -4.20 -4.45
CA ASP A 18 -30.72 -4.85 -3.80
C ASP A 18 -30.78 -6.32 -4.23
N ASN A 19 -30.70 -7.23 -3.25
CA ASN A 19 -30.68 -8.67 -3.49
C ASN A 19 -32.10 -9.22 -3.70
N LYS A 20 -33.16 -8.41 -3.54
CA LYS A 20 -34.58 -8.77 -3.70
C LYS A 20 -35.08 -9.88 -2.76
N ASP A 21 -34.34 -10.16 -1.70
CA ASP A 21 -34.69 -11.08 -0.62
C ASP A 21 -34.90 -10.35 0.72
N GLY A 22 -34.92 -9.01 0.68
CA GLY A 22 -34.96 -8.15 1.86
C GLY A 22 -33.58 -7.72 2.38
N SER A 23 -32.48 -8.13 1.72
CA SER A 23 -31.12 -7.68 2.01
C SER A 23 -30.53 -6.79 0.91
N CYS A 24 -29.49 -6.02 1.23
CA CYS A 24 -28.73 -5.22 0.27
C CYS A 24 -27.23 -5.52 0.41
N SER A 25 -26.56 -5.68 -0.72
CA SER A 25 -25.10 -5.84 -0.79
C SER A 25 -24.45 -4.48 -1.04
N VAL A 26 -23.48 -4.10 -0.21
CA VAL A 26 -22.71 -2.87 -0.36
C VAL A 26 -21.28 -3.23 -0.69
N GLU A 27 -20.78 -2.72 -1.81
CA GLU A 27 -19.38 -2.88 -2.23
C GLU A 27 -18.68 -1.53 -2.13
N TYR A 28 -17.49 -1.53 -1.55
CA TYR A 28 -16.63 -0.34 -1.43
C TYR A 28 -15.23 -0.69 -1.93
N VAL A 29 -14.60 0.24 -2.64
CA VAL A 29 -13.21 0.08 -3.13
C VAL A 29 -12.37 1.23 -2.57
N PRO A 30 -11.62 1.01 -1.48
CA PRO A 30 -10.72 2.00 -0.90
C PRO A 30 -9.43 2.09 -1.71
N TYR A 31 -8.83 3.29 -1.76
CA TYR A 31 -7.56 3.54 -2.48
C TYR A 31 -6.40 3.84 -1.54
N GLU A 32 -6.68 4.09 -0.26
CA GLU A 32 -5.68 4.42 0.75
C GLU A 32 -5.86 3.50 1.96
N ALA A 33 -4.75 3.10 2.59
CA ALA A 33 -4.82 2.35 3.83
C ALA A 33 -5.36 3.20 4.99
N GLY A 34 -6.06 2.54 5.91
CA GLY A 34 -6.58 3.13 7.12
C GLY A 34 -7.93 2.52 7.51
N THR A 35 -8.53 3.03 8.58
CA THR A 35 -9.83 2.55 9.04
C THR A 35 -10.94 3.38 8.43
N TYR A 36 -11.82 2.72 7.68
CA TYR A 36 -13.03 3.31 7.12
C TYR A 36 -14.22 3.05 8.04
N SER A 37 -15.16 4.00 8.06
CA SER A 37 -16.42 3.95 8.80
C SER A 37 -17.58 3.86 7.83
N LEU A 38 -18.27 2.72 7.81
CA LEU A 38 -19.45 2.50 6.97
C LEU A 38 -20.72 2.81 7.77
N ASN A 39 -21.38 3.90 7.42
CA ASN A 39 -22.65 4.33 7.99
C ASN A 39 -23.82 3.79 7.17
N VAL A 40 -24.73 3.06 7.82
CA VAL A 40 -25.88 2.40 7.21
C VAL A 40 -27.12 2.75 8.01
N THR A 41 -28.04 3.49 7.38
CA THR A 41 -29.27 3.93 8.02
C THR A 41 -30.49 3.39 7.29
N TYR A 42 -31.55 3.06 8.02
CA TYR A 42 -32.85 2.69 7.49
C TYR A 42 -33.93 3.60 8.09
N GLY A 43 -34.67 4.30 7.22
CA GLY A 43 -35.71 5.24 7.68
C GLY A 43 -35.14 6.36 8.55
N GLY A 44 -33.91 6.79 8.28
CA GLY A 44 -33.20 7.84 9.05
C GLY A 44 -32.56 7.36 10.35
N HIS A 45 -32.67 6.08 10.72
CA HIS A 45 -32.10 5.52 11.95
C HIS A 45 -30.95 4.56 11.63
N GLN A 46 -29.92 4.52 12.48
CA GLN A 46 -28.80 3.58 12.33
C GLN A 46 -29.29 2.13 12.48
N VAL A 47 -28.81 1.25 11.60
CA VAL A 47 -29.06 -0.19 11.74
C VAL A 47 -28.16 -0.77 12.84
N PRO A 48 -28.53 -1.90 13.47
CA PRO A 48 -27.67 -2.55 14.45
C PRO A 48 -26.27 -2.84 13.89
N GLY A 49 -25.24 -2.47 14.64
CA GLY A 49 -23.83 -2.65 14.24
C GLY A 49 -23.25 -1.49 13.41
N SER A 50 -24.07 -0.55 12.94
CA SER A 50 -23.56 0.65 12.27
C SER A 50 -23.19 1.75 13.29
N PRO A 51 -22.09 2.50 13.08
CA PRO A 51 -21.14 2.38 11.97
C PRO A 51 -20.25 1.13 12.05
N PHE A 52 -20.00 0.51 10.89
CA PHE A 52 -19.08 -0.62 10.78
C PHE A 52 -17.66 -0.11 10.56
N GLN A 53 -16.73 -0.47 11.44
CA GLN A 53 -15.31 -0.15 11.26
C GLN A 53 -14.64 -1.20 10.38
N VAL A 54 -14.02 -0.73 9.30
CA VAL A 54 -13.39 -1.59 8.30
C VAL A 54 -11.93 -1.19 8.15
N PRO A 55 -10.99 -1.96 8.75
CA PRO A 55 -9.57 -1.71 8.56
C PRO A 55 -9.16 -2.14 7.14
N VAL A 56 -8.58 -1.20 6.40
CA VAL A 56 -7.97 -1.40 5.10
C VAL A 56 -6.47 -1.26 5.29
N SER A 57 -5.71 -2.25 4.84
CA SER A 57 -4.24 -2.22 4.88
C SER A 57 -3.69 -2.18 3.46
N ASP A 58 -2.58 -1.46 3.28
CA ASP A 58 -1.82 -1.55 2.05
C ASP A 58 -1.39 -3.00 1.80
N VAL A 59 -1.45 -3.40 0.54
CA VAL A 59 -0.97 -4.72 0.13
C VAL A 59 0.54 -4.62 -0.06
N VAL A 60 1.27 -4.53 1.06
CA VAL A 60 2.73 -4.57 1.03
C VAL A 60 3.16 -6.02 0.86
N ASP A 61 3.86 -6.30 -0.23
CA ASP A 61 4.43 -7.62 -0.52
C ASP A 61 5.93 -7.47 -0.82
N ALA A 62 6.73 -7.58 0.23
CA ALA A 62 8.18 -7.44 0.14
C ALA A 62 8.83 -8.47 -0.80
N PHE A 63 8.20 -9.62 -1.05
CA PHE A 63 8.70 -10.62 -2.01
C PHE A 63 8.59 -10.17 -3.46
N ARG A 64 7.87 -9.07 -3.73
CA ARG A 64 7.78 -8.45 -5.06
C ARG A 64 8.79 -7.34 -5.30
N VAL A 65 9.61 -7.00 -4.31
CA VAL A 65 10.77 -6.12 -4.49
C VAL A 65 11.84 -6.88 -5.26
N SER A 66 12.42 -6.26 -6.28
CA SER A 66 13.57 -6.81 -6.99
C SER A 66 14.69 -5.79 -7.09
N CYS A 67 15.94 -6.26 -7.19
CA CYS A 67 17.10 -5.39 -7.33
C CYS A 67 18.03 -5.91 -8.43
N GLY A 68 18.66 -5.00 -9.16
CA GLY A 68 19.52 -5.37 -10.27
C GLY A 68 20.45 -4.24 -10.70
N GLY A 69 21.61 -4.61 -11.24
CA GLY A 69 22.56 -3.65 -11.79
C GLY A 69 24.03 -4.02 -11.55
N PRO A 70 24.96 -3.22 -12.10
CA PRO A 70 26.40 -3.48 -12.01
C PRO A 70 26.92 -3.62 -10.58
N GLY A 71 26.39 -2.81 -9.65
CA GLY A 71 26.77 -2.80 -8.24
C GLY A 71 26.41 -4.07 -7.46
N LEU A 72 25.54 -4.92 -8.00
CA LEU A 72 25.14 -6.21 -7.41
C LEU A 72 25.72 -7.42 -8.15
N THR A 73 26.49 -7.19 -9.23
CA THR A 73 27.02 -8.26 -10.06
C THR A 73 28.41 -8.70 -9.56
N PRO A 74 28.61 -10.00 -9.22
CA PRO A 74 29.90 -10.50 -8.75
C PRO A 74 31.02 -10.22 -9.75
N GLY A 75 32.13 -9.63 -9.28
CA GLY A 75 33.30 -9.32 -10.11
C GLY A 75 33.21 -8.02 -10.92
N HIS A 76 32.09 -7.31 -10.90
CA HIS A 76 31.92 -6.02 -11.60
C HIS A 76 32.17 -4.81 -10.69
N VAL A 77 32.11 -4.99 -9.36
CA VAL A 77 32.37 -3.96 -8.37
C VAL A 77 33.88 -3.69 -8.26
N ARG A 78 34.28 -2.42 -8.40
CA ARG A 78 35.69 -2.00 -8.31
C ARG A 78 35.87 -0.92 -7.24
N ALA A 79 36.94 -1.03 -6.47
CA ALA A 79 37.31 -0.02 -5.49
C ALA A 79 37.53 1.34 -6.18
N ASN A 80 37.12 2.43 -5.51
CA ASN A 80 37.23 3.81 -6.00
C ASN A 80 36.46 4.10 -7.30
N VAL A 81 35.57 3.22 -7.74
CA VAL A 81 34.68 3.45 -8.87
C VAL A 81 33.25 3.46 -8.36
N PRO A 82 32.48 4.56 -8.54
CA PRO A 82 31.07 4.59 -8.17
C PRO A 82 30.31 3.43 -8.80
N GLN A 83 29.48 2.76 -8.00
CA GLN A 83 28.65 1.64 -8.44
C GLN A 83 27.18 2.00 -8.30
N THR A 84 26.36 1.50 -9.21
CA THR A 84 24.91 1.72 -9.21
C THR A 84 24.16 0.40 -9.30
N PHE A 85 22.97 0.39 -8.72
CA PHE A 85 21.95 -0.63 -8.92
C PHE A 85 20.58 0.02 -8.73
N THR A 86 19.55 -0.63 -9.24
CA THR A 86 18.16 -0.19 -9.14
C THR A 86 17.41 -1.13 -8.21
N VAL A 87 16.43 -0.58 -7.49
CA VAL A 87 15.44 -1.32 -6.70
C VAL A 87 14.07 -1.06 -7.31
N ASP A 88 13.41 -2.11 -7.80
CA ASP A 88 12.05 -2.05 -8.33
C ASP A 88 11.07 -2.48 -7.23
N THR A 89 10.24 -1.52 -6.80
CA THR A 89 9.17 -1.70 -5.80
C THR A 89 7.78 -1.58 -6.41
N SER A 90 7.65 -1.47 -7.75
CA SER A 90 6.39 -1.18 -8.46
C SER A 90 5.26 -2.17 -8.17
N LYS A 91 5.60 -3.39 -7.72
CA LYS A 91 4.66 -4.47 -7.40
C LYS A 91 4.58 -4.78 -5.90
N ALA A 92 5.37 -4.11 -5.07
CA ALA A 92 5.51 -4.40 -3.65
C ALA A 92 4.59 -3.58 -2.74
N GLY A 93 3.82 -2.64 -3.30
CA GLY A 93 3.00 -1.69 -2.54
C GLY A 93 3.81 -0.48 -2.08
N VAL A 94 3.17 0.40 -1.31
CA VAL A 94 3.78 1.65 -0.81
C VAL A 94 4.33 1.40 0.59
N ALA A 95 5.65 1.50 0.74
CA ALA A 95 6.34 1.41 2.02
C ALA A 95 7.69 2.16 1.97
N PRO A 96 8.23 2.59 3.12
CA PRO A 96 9.57 3.16 3.17
C PRO A 96 10.64 2.17 2.67
N LEU A 97 11.55 2.66 1.82
CA LEU A 97 12.73 1.92 1.35
C LEU A 97 13.98 2.38 2.10
N ASP A 98 14.78 1.44 2.60
CA ASP A 98 16.07 1.71 3.25
C ASP A 98 17.17 0.90 2.54
N VAL A 99 18.33 1.53 2.31
CA VAL A 99 19.47 0.90 1.62
C VAL A 99 20.73 1.11 2.45
N LYS A 100 21.41 0.01 2.77
CA LYS A 100 22.66 0.01 3.52
C LYS A 100 23.71 -0.80 2.80
N VAL A 101 24.90 -0.23 2.64
CA VAL A 101 26.07 -0.91 2.11
C VAL A 101 27.09 -1.04 3.23
N GLN A 102 27.52 -2.27 3.50
CA GLN A 102 28.56 -2.56 4.49
C GLN A 102 29.81 -3.04 3.78
N GLY A 103 30.91 -2.31 3.97
CA GLY A 103 32.22 -2.67 3.44
C GLY A 103 32.81 -3.91 4.14
N PRO A 104 33.90 -4.47 3.60
CA PRO A 104 34.53 -5.69 4.14
C PRO A 104 35.09 -5.52 5.56
N LYS A 105 35.27 -4.27 6.04
CA LYS A 105 35.69 -3.96 7.42
C LYS A 105 34.52 -3.84 8.40
N GLY A 106 33.29 -4.05 7.95
CA GLY A 106 32.09 -3.90 8.75
C GLY A 106 31.61 -2.46 8.93
N VAL A 107 32.19 -1.52 8.18
CA VAL A 107 31.82 -0.10 8.23
C VAL A 107 30.71 0.16 7.20
N LEU A 108 29.71 0.96 7.57
CA LEU A 108 28.69 1.42 6.64
C LEU A 108 29.29 2.43 5.68
N GLU A 109 29.12 2.17 4.39
CA GLU A 109 29.53 3.07 3.32
C GLU A 109 28.40 4.06 3.00
N PRO A 110 28.72 5.29 2.57
CA PRO A 110 27.70 6.24 2.14
C PRO A 110 26.96 5.71 0.91
N VAL A 111 25.64 5.89 0.90
CA VAL A 111 24.76 5.51 -0.21
C VAL A 111 23.90 6.72 -0.57
N ASP A 112 23.87 7.07 -1.84
CA ASP A 112 22.92 8.04 -2.39
C ASP A 112 21.72 7.29 -2.97
N VAL A 113 20.55 7.49 -2.36
CA VAL A 113 19.28 6.90 -2.82
C VAL A 113 18.45 8.00 -3.47
N ALA A 114 17.99 7.75 -4.70
CA ALA A 114 17.09 8.63 -5.43
C ALA A 114 15.86 7.83 -5.87
N ASP A 115 14.67 8.39 -5.63
CA ASP A 115 13.42 7.89 -6.21
C ASP A 115 13.34 8.34 -7.68
N ASN A 116 13.24 7.38 -8.59
CA ASN A 116 13.21 7.64 -10.03
C ASN A 116 11.81 8.02 -10.53
N ALA A 117 10.75 7.80 -9.73
CA ALA A 117 9.35 8.02 -10.08
C ALA A 117 8.92 7.39 -11.42
N ASP A 118 9.52 6.23 -11.78
CA ASP A 118 9.29 5.47 -13.02
C ASP A 118 8.23 4.37 -12.91
#